data_AF-A0A419J3P0-F1
#
_entry.id   AF-A0A419J3P0-F1
#
_cell.length_a   1.000
_cell.length_b   1.000
_cell.length_c   1.000
_cell.angle_alpha   90.00
_cell.angle_beta   90.00
_cell.angle_gamma   90.00
#
_symmetry.space_group_name_H-M   'P 1'
#
loop_
_entity.id
_entity.type
_entity.pdbx_description
1 polymer ?
#
loop_
_entity_poly.entity_id
_entity_poly.type
_entity_poly.pdbx_seq_one_letter_code
_entity_poly.pdbx_strand_id
1 'polypeptide(L)'
;MKSVPVIVIQLVHILGPMKGEIQEFAEGAVMIGRDPVCNLRFPPDLAIISRRHAQIIREGNQFKLVDTSSNGTFVNGKKVKEAYLKNGDVLEFAEGGPKVSFLSEMKQMPAAIAAAPPPPPPPPPQEQKIEPPAEPVKGPVYAPPEIPEPVQPEAAQPIYEPPGEVSVQKVSAPLIIQYGPTLRSYRELPVIMGKGPKCDFVLEHPAIYEQHAQIFFARDQYWIKDLTGQQPLRINGRTVSVQSPMNVNDEISMSAQGPVFRFLGEGRLAEVEQQPAAGPLPPRDEKKTEPYGMREEKPSGSFFSKFKKYIDRKMD
;
A
#
# COMPACT_ATOMS: atom_id res chain seq x y z
N MET A 1 12.61 -3.32 -36.40
CA MET A 1 11.14 -3.45 -36.24
C MET A 1 10.77 -2.64 -35.02
N LYS A 2 9.81 -1.71 -35.11
CA LYS A 2 9.41 -0.89 -33.96
C LYS A 2 8.70 -1.79 -32.94
N SER A 3 9.22 -1.87 -31.72
CA SER A 3 8.59 -2.60 -30.60
C SER A 3 7.17 -2.07 -30.41
N VAL A 4 6.17 -2.96 -30.46
CA VAL A 4 4.79 -2.58 -30.15
C VAL A 4 4.74 -2.26 -28.66
N PRO A 5 4.36 -1.04 -28.25
CA PRO A 5 4.24 -0.71 -26.84
C PRO A 5 3.13 -1.56 -26.20
N VAL A 6 3.46 -2.26 -25.12
CA VAL A 6 2.48 -3.01 -24.33
C VAL A 6 1.91 -2.04 -23.30
N ILE A 7 0.61 -1.78 -23.39
CA ILE A 7 -0.07 -0.96 -22.39
C ILE A 7 -0.55 -1.92 -21.29
N VAL A 8 0.05 -1.77 -20.11
CA VAL A 8 -0.31 -2.52 -18.91
C VAL A 8 -1.27 -1.67 -18.10
N ILE A 9 -2.33 -2.27 -17.58
CA ILE A 9 -3.16 -1.63 -16.57
C ILE A 9 -2.84 -2.23 -15.20
N GLN A 10 -2.84 -1.37 -14.20
CA GLN A 10 -2.71 -1.77 -12.81
C GLN A 10 -4.01 -1.43 -12.08
N LEU A 11 -4.52 -2.41 -11.35
CA LEU A 11 -5.68 -2.29 -10.49
C LEU A 11 -5.22 -2.32 -9.04
N VAL A 12 -5.31 -1.18 -8.35
CA VAL A 12 -4.84 -1.01 -6.97
C VAL A 12 -6.03 -1.11 -6.02
N HIS A 13 -6.06 -2.12 -5.16
CA HIS A 13 -7.17 -2.33 -4.25
C HIS A 13 -7.11 -1.35 -3.06
N ILE A 14 -8.00 -0.35 -3.06
CA ILE A 14 -8.09 0.68 -2.01
C ILE A 14 -8.97 0.19 -0.84
N LEU A 15 -10.06 -0.52 -1.15
CA LEU A 15 -11.04 -1.00 -0.18
C LEU A 15 -11.53 -2.40 -0.57
N GLY A 16 -11.77 -3.26 0.42
CA GLY A 16 -12.32 -4.60 0.23
C GLY A 16 -11.36 -5.71 0.65
N PRO A 17 -11.67 -6.97 0.31
CA PRO A 17 -10.95 -8.15 0.82
C PRO A 17 -9.48 -8.21 0.40
N MET A 18 -9.13 -7.53 -0.69
CA MET A 18 -7.80 -7.53 -1.28
C MET A 18 -7.09 -6.19 -1.06
N LYS A 19 -7.50 -5.39 -0.06
CA LYS A 19 -6.95 -4.06 0.20
C LYS A 19 -5.41 -4.10 0.28
N GLY A 20 -4.76 -3.23 -0.49
CA GLY A 20 -3.30 -3.15 -0.60
C GLY A 20 -2.70 -4.01 -1.71
N GLU A 21 -3.45 -4.95 -2.28
CA GLU A 21 -2.99 -5.72 -3.43
C GLU A 21 -3.00 -4.88 -4.71
N ILE A 22 -2.09 -5.23 -5.63
CA ILE A 22 -1.98 -4.63 -6.96
C ILE A 22 -2.01 -5.77 -7.97
N GLN A 23 -2.88 -5.66 -8.97
CA GLN A 23 -2.95 -6.61 -10.07
C GLN A 23 -2.61 -5.93 -11.38
N GLU A 24 -1.65 -6.49 -12.11
CA GLU A 24 -1.24 -6.01 -13.44
C GLU A 24 -1.86 -6.86 -14.55
N PHE A 25 -2.37 -6.21 -15.59
CA PHE A 25 -2.90 -6.87 -16.79
C PHE A 25 -2.33 -6.21 -18.04
N ALA A 26 -1.61 -6.99 -18.86
CA ALA A 26 -0.93 -6.50 -20.06
C ALA A 26 -1.74 -6.70 -21.36
N GLU A 27 -2.67 -7.65 -21.37
CA GLU A 27 -3.36 -8.10 -22.58
C GLU A 27 -4.84 -8.40 -22.33
N GLY A 28 -5.66 -8.18 -23.36
CA GLY A 28 -7.07 -8.56 -23.37
C GLY A 28 -8.00 -7.64 -22.57
N ALA A 29 -9.25 -8.07 -22.46
CA ALA A 29 -10.25 -7.42 -21.63
C ALA A 29 -10.19 -8.01 -20.22
N VAL A 30 -10.18 -7.15 -19.19
CA VAL A 30 -10.12 -7.59 -17.79
C VAL A 30 -11.54 -7.76 -17.28
N MET A 31 -11.93 -9.02 -17.08
CA MET A 31 -13.22 -9.37 -16.49
C MET A 31 -13.15 -9.29 -14.97
N ILE A 32 -14.17 -8.68 -14.38
CA ILE A 32 -14.25 -8.41 -12.94
C ILE A 32 -15.50 -9.07 -12.39
N GLY A 33 -15.38 -9.81 -11.29
CA GLY A 33 -16.51 -10.46 -10.65
C GLY A 33 -16.08 -11.57 -9.70
N ARG A 34 -17.02 -12.42 -9.29
CA ARG A 34 -16.77 -13.55 -8.38
C ARG A 34 -16.70 -14.90 -9.09
N ASP A 35 -16.98 -14.94 -10.39
CA ASP A 35 -16.85 -16.13 -11.20
C ASP A 35 -15.36 -16.51 -11.39
N PRO A 36 -14.99 -17.80 -11.33
CA PRO A 36 -13.61 -18.23 -11.59
C PRO A 36 -13.03 -17.81 -12.94
N VAL A 37 -13.87 -17.52 -13.95
CA VAL A 37 -13.40 -17.04 -15.26
C VAL A 37 -12.95 -15.57 -15.25
N CYS A 38 -13.27 -14.80 -14.19
CA CYS A 38 -12.88 -13.40 -14.09
C CYS A 38 -11.39 -13.26 -13.77
N ASN A 39 -10.73 -12.30 -14.43
CA ASN A 39 -9.34 -11.95 -14.18
C ASN A 39 -9.17 -11.30 -12.80
N LEU A 40 -9.99 -10.27 -12.51
CA LEU A 40 -10.11 -9.69 -11.18
C LEU A 40 -11.21 -10.44 -10.44
N ARG A 41 -10.81 -11.48 -9.69
CA ARG A 41 -11.73 -12.35 -8.98
C ARG A 41 -11.89 -11.93 -7.52
N PHE A 42 -13.11 -11.56 -7.15
CA PHE A 42 -13.48 -11.35 -5.75
C PHE A 42 -13.91 -12.66 -5.08
N PRO A 43 -13.83 -12.74 -3.73
CA PRO A 43 -14.27 -13.90 -2.96
C PRO A 43 -15.71 -14.33 -3.29
N PRO A 44 -15.99 -15.64 -3.39
CA PRO A 44 -17.29 -16.16 -3.84
C PRO A 44 -18.44 -15.85 -2.87
N ASP A 45 -18.12 -15.64 -1.59
CA ASP A 45 -19.01 -15.26 -0.49
C ASP A 45 -19.41 -13.79 -0.51
N LEU A 46 -18.70 -12.94 -1.28
CA LEU A 46 -19.00 -11.52 -1.42
C LEU A 46 -20.18 -11.29 -2.40
N ALA A 47 -21.39 -11.62 -1.94
CA ALA A 47 -22.61 -11.67 -2.74
C ALA A 47 -23.04 -10.33 -3.37
N ILE A 48 -22.56 -9.20 -2.81
CA ILE A 48 -22.78 -7.86 -3.38
C ILE A 48 -22.15 -7.69 -4.76
N ILE A 49 -21.16 -8.52 -5.11
CA ILE A 49 -20.55 -8.54 -6.43
C ILE A 49 -21.20 -9.61 -7.30
N SER A 50 -21.65 -9.26 -8.51
CA SER A 50 -22.16 -10.24 -9.47
C SER A 50 -21.07 -11.19 -9.99
N ARG A 51 -21.47 -12.39 -10.46
CA ARG A 51 -20.54 -13.37 -11.07
C ARG A 51 -19.66 -12.75 -12.14
N ARG A 52 -20.28 -12.06 -13.09
CA ARG A 52 -19.65 -11.17 -14.06
C ARG A 52 -20.17 -9.76 -13.78
N HIS A 53 -19.39 -8.97 -13.05
CA HIS A 53 -19.81 -7.67 -12.53
C HIS A 53 -19.52 -6.55 -13.53
N ALA A 54 -18.28 -6.48 -14.00
CA ALA A 54 -17.87 -5.46 -14.94
C ALA A 54 -16.76 -6.00 -15.83
N GLN A 55 -16.44 -5.27 -16.88
CA GLN A 55 -15.33 -5.56 -17.76
C GLN A 55 -14.61 -4.26 -18.13
N ILE A 56 -13.28 -4.30 -18.13
CA ILE A 56 -12.45 -3.23 -18.69
C ILE A 56 -11.98 -3.68 -20.07
N ILE A 57 -12.33 -2.92 -21.09
CA ILE A 57 -12.04 -3.21 -22.50
C ILE A 57 -11.08 -2.13 -23.01
N ARG A 58 -10.02 -2.54 -23.71
CA ARG A 58 -9.11 -1.60 -24.36
C ARG A 58 -9.65 -1.22 -25.74
N GLU A 59 -9.82 0.06 -25.98
CA GLU A 59 -10.20 0.65 -27.27
C GLU A 59 -9.07 1.59 -27.72
N GLY A 60 -8.14 1.08 -28.52
CA GLY A 60 -6.94 1.80 -28.95
C GLY A 60 -6.01 2.13 -27.78
N ASN A 61 -5.92 3.41 -27.42
CA ASN A 61 -5.13 3.94 -26.29
C ASN A 61 -5.98 4.28 -25.06
N GLN A 62 -7.27 4.00 -25.11
CA GLN A 62 -8.21 4.26 -24.03
C GLN A 62 -8.74 2.96 -23.45
N PHE A 63 -9.23 3.03 -22.22
CA PHE A 63 -9.85 1.90 -21.54
C PHE A 63 -11.29 2.27 -21.20
N LYS A 64 -12.22 1.39 -21.55
CA LYS A 64 -13.64 1.56 -21.28
C LYS A 64 -14.07 0.52 -20.25
N LEU A 65 -14.65 0.98 -19.15
CA LEU A 65 -15.35 0.16 -18.19
C LEU A 65 -16.79 -0.05 -18.67
N VAL A 66 -17.25 -1.30 -18.64
CA VAL A 66 -18.62 -1.70 -18.97
C VAL A 66 -19.20 -2.47 -17.78
N ASP A 67 -20.30 -1.97 -17.23
CA ASP A 67 -21.02 -2.60 -16.12
C ASP A 67 -22.02 -3.65 -16.65
N THR A 68 -21.94 -4.87 -16.12
CA THR A 68 -22.90 -5.96 -16.37
C THR A 68 -23.53 -6.48 -15.08
N SER A 69 -23.38 -5.73 -13.98
CA SER A 69 -23.76 -6.18 -12.65
C SER A 69 -25.23 -5.92 -12.32
N SER A 70 -25.68 -6.52 -11.21
CA SER A 70 -27.01 -6.28 -10.64
C SER A 70 -27.02 -5.04 -9.74
N ASN A 71 -25.95 -4.79 -8.99
CA ASN A 71 -25.87 -3.71 -7.99
C ASN A 71 -25.28 -2.41 -8.55
N GLY A 72 -24.72 -2.46 -9.76
CA GLY A 72 -24.11 -1.33 -10.45
C GLY A 72 -22.63 -1.15 -10.15
N THR A 73 -21.95 -0.49 -11.07
CA THR A 73 -20.56 -0.08 -10.94
C THR A 73 -20.48 1.44 -10.88
N PHE A 74 -19.53 1.96 -10.10
CA PHE A 74 -19.34 3.39 -9.88
C PHE A 74 -17.92 3.80 -10.24
N VAL A 75 -17.76 4.98 -10.82
CA VAL A 75 -16.47 5.62 -11.07
C VAL A 75 -16.45 6.95 -10.35
N ASN A 76 -15.50 7.14 -9.44
CA ASN A 76 -15.38 8.31 -8.57
C ASN A 76 -16.70 8.66 -7.86
N GLY A 77 -17.38 7.62 -7.34
CA GLY A 77 -18.67 7.73 -6.64
C GLY A 77 -19.90 7.94 -7.52
N LYS A 78 -19.76 8.02 -8.85
CA LYS A 78 -20.89 8.16 -9.78
C LYS A 78 -21.22 6.82 -10.43
N LYS A 79 -22.49 6.39 -10.37
CA LYS A 79 -22.95 5.16 -11.01
C LYS A 79 -22.85 5.29 -12.52
N VAL A 80 -22.26 4.30 -13.19
CA VAL A 80 -22.06 4.31 -14.64
C VAL A 80 -22.50 2.98 -15.25
N LYS A 81 -22.97 3.04 -16.50
CA LYS A 81 -23.15 1.83 -17.32
C LYS A 81 -21.92 1.56 -18.19
N GLU A 82 -21.38 2.63 -18.77
CA GLU A 82 -20.11 2.64 -19.47
C GLU A 82 -19.35 3.92 -19.12
N ALA A 83 -18.03 3.82 -19.00
CA ALA A 83 -17.17 4.99 -18.75
C ALA A 83 -15.76 4.78 -19.30
N TYR A 84 -15.19 5.79 -19.93
CA TYR A 84 -13.76 5.80 -20.25
C TYR A 84 -12.96 6.13 -19.01
N LEU A 85 -12.00 5.26 -18.69
CA LEU A 85 -11.16 5.34 -17.51
C LEU A 85 -9.93 6.20 -17.77
N LYS A 86 -9.56 6.96 -16.75
CA LYS A 86 -8.33 7.75 -16.66
C LYS A 86 -7.50 7.26 -15.48
N ASN A 87 -6.19 7.44 -15.58
CA ASN A 87 -5.29 7.13 -14.48
C ASN A 87 -5.72 7.88 -13.21
N GLY A 88 -5.85 7.14 -12.12
CA GLY A 88 -6.29 7.64 -10.82
C GLY A 88 -7.80 7.49 -10.56
N ASP A 89 -8.60 7.09 -11.55
CA ASP A 89 -10.04 6.84 -11.34
C ASP A 89 -10.26 5.74 -10.31
N VAL A 90 -11.18 5.97 -9.38
CA VAL A 90 -11.58 4.99 -8.36
C VAL A 90 -12.84 4.27 -8.83
N LEU A 91 -12.70 2.97 -9.09
CA LEU A 91 -13.78 2.06 -9.44
C LEU A 91 -14.35 1.45 -8.18
N GLU A 92 -15.67 1.43 -8.05
CA GLU A 92 -16.38 0.79 -6.95
C GLU A 92 -17.41 -0.21 -7.50
N PHE A 93 -17.33 -1.45 -7.04
CA PHE A 93 -18.13 -2.57 -7.53
C PHE A 93 -19.23 -2.91 -6.52
N ALA A 94 -20.45 -2.44 -6.80
CA ALA A 94 -21.57 -2.26 -5.86
C ALA A 94 -21.36 -1.14 -4.83
N GLU A 95 -22.46 -0.51 -4.43
CA GLU A 95 -22.48 0.53 -3.39
C GLU A 95 -21.98 -0.03 -2.06
N GLY A 96 -20.95 0.61 -1.48
CA GLY A 96 -20.28 0.14 -0.27
C GLY A 96 -19.39 -1.09 -0.50
N GLY A 97 -19.17 -1.47 -1.76
CA GLY A 97 -18.36 -2.62 -2.16
C GLY A 97 -16.87 -2.30 -2.30
N PRO A 98 -16.08 -3.26 -2.84
CA PRO A 98 -14.66 -3.07 -3.04
C PRO A 98 -14.34 -1.89 -3.97
N LYS A 99 -13.29 -1.16 -3.62
CA LYS A 99 -12.79 0.00 -4.37
C LYS A 99 -11.41 -0.29 -4.93
N VAL A 100 -11.23 0.02 -6.20
CA VAL A 100 -10.02 -0.24 -6.96
C VAL A 100 -9.64 1.01 -7.75
N SER A 101 -8.42 1.50 -7.60
CA SER A 101 -7.91 2.56 -8.47
C SER A 101 -7.41 1.98 -9.79
N PHE A 102 -7.75 2.65 -10.89
CA PHE A 102 -7.29 2.31 -12.23
C PHE A 102 -6.06 3.13 -12.61
N LEU A 103 -5.00 2.45 -13.05
CA LEU A 103 -3.82 3.06 -13.65
C LEU A 103 -3.50 2.36 -14.97
N SER A 104 -3.02 3.11 -15.95
CA SER A 104 -2.47 2.59 -17.21
C SER A 104 -1.06 3.11 -17.43
N GLU A 105 -0.16 2.20 -17.77
CA GLU A 105 1.25 2.46 -18.05
C GLU A 105 1.64 1.86 -19.40
N MET A 106 2.47 2.58 -20.14
CA MET A 106 2.99 2.11 -21.42
C MET A 106 4.38 1.53 -21.18
N LYS A 107 4.49 0.22 -20.97
CA LYS A 107 5.78 -0.47 -20.83
C LYS A 107 6.31 -0.81 -22.22
N GLN A 108 7.54 -0.37 -22.51
CA GLN A 108 8.29 -0.91 -23.64
C GLN A 108 8.90 -2.23 -23.20
N MET A 109 8.42 -3.36 -23.75
CA MET A 109 9.18 -4.60 -23.61
C MET A 109 10.50 -4.42 -24.38
N PRO A 110 11.66 -4.73 -23.77
CA PRO A 110 12.89 -4.88 -24.53
C PRO A 110 12.63 -5.90 -25.64
N ALA A 111 12.91 -5.52 -26.88
CA ALA A 111 12.89 -6.43 -28.02
C ALA A 111 14.05 -7.43 -27.90
N ALA A 112 13.97 -8.38 -26.98
CA ALA A 112 15.03 -9.37 -26.74
C ALA A 112 14.51 -10.65 -26.05
N ILE A 113 13.44 -11.28 -26.55
CA ILE A 113 13.19 -12.72 -26.32
C ILE A 113 12.68 -13.40 -27.60
N ALA A 114 13.14 -12.95 -28.76
CA ALA A 114 13.00 -13.71 -30.00
C ALA A 114 14.35 -13.64 -30.72
N ALA A 115 15.08 -14.77 -30.68
CA ALA A 115 16.36 -15.05 -31.33
C ALA A 115 17.68 -14.76 -30.56
N ALA A 116 17.79 -15.19 -29.31
CA ALA A 116 19.10 -15.53 -28.74
C ALA A 116 19.17 -17.06 -28.49
N PRO A 117 20.24 -17.77 -28.93
CA PRO A 117 20.44 -19.16 -28.53
C PRO A 117 20.60 -19.25 -27.01
N PRO A 118 20.26 -20.37 -26.37
CA PRO A 118 20.41 -20.51 -24.92
C PRO A 118 21.87 -20.25 -24.50
N PRO A 119 22.10 -19.58 -23.35
CA PRO A 119 23.45 -19.35 -22.86
C PRO A 119 24.17 -20.69 -22.65
N PRO A 120 25.48 -20.78 -22.93
CA PRO A 120 26.24 -22.00 -22.66
C PRO A 120 26.21 -22.32 -21.16
N PRO A 121 26.26 -23.61 -20.77
CA PRO A 121 26.26 -24.01 -19.38
C PRO A 121 27.47 -23.42 -18.64
N PRO A 122 27.35 -23.12 -17.33
CA PRO A 122 28.45 -22.59 -16.54
C PRO A 122 29.63 -23.59 -16.52
N PRO A 123 30.89 -23.10 -16.47
CA PRO A 123 32.05 -23.98 -16.36
C PRO A 123 32.00 -24.78 -15.05
N PRO A 124 32.53 -26.01 -15.02
CA PRO A 124 32.56 -26.83 -13.81
C PRO A 124 33.38 -26.16 -12.71
N PRO A 125 33.03 -26.40 -11.42
CA PRO A 125 33.78 -25.86 -10.28
C PRO A 125 35.26 -26.26 -10.36
N GLN A 126 36.16 -25.29 -10.27
CA GLN A 126 37.59 -25.56 -10.12
C GLN A 126 37.84 -26.09 -8.69
N GLU A 127 38.27 -27.34 -8.59
CA GLU A 127 38.77 -27.94 -7.35
C GLU A 127 39.99 -27.15 -6.87
N GLN A 128 39.84 -26.43 -5.76
CA GLN A 128 40.98 -25.91 -5.01
C GLN A 128 41.73 -27.09 -4.40
N LYS A 129 42.94 -27.34 -4.89
CA LYS A 129 43.89 -28.30 -4.32
C LYS A 129 44.30 -27.82 -2.93
N ILE A 130 43.79 -28.48 -1.90
CA ILE A 130 44.24 -28.32 -0.51
C ILE A 130 45.61 -29.01 -0.39
N GLU A 131 46.64 -28.26 -0.02
CA GLU A 131 47.94 -28.84 0.38
C GLU A 131 47.86 -29.39 1.82
N PRO A 132 48.51 -30.53 2.12
CA PRO A 132 48.44 -31.16 3.43
C PRO A 132 49.32 -30.44 4.49
N PRO A 133 48.94 -30.53 5.78
CA PRO A 133 49.67 -29.88 6.87
C PRO A 133 50.90 -30.69 7.32
N ALA A 134 51.96 -29.98 7.74
CA ALA A 134 53.12 -30.56 8.40
C ALA A 134 52.92 -30.59 9.94
N GLU A 135 53.19 -31.73 10.57
CA GLU A 135 53.29 -31.88 12.05
C GLU A 135 54.78 -31.85 12.53
N PRO A 136 55.10 -32.07 13.82
CA PRO A 136 55.08 -31.07 14.90
C PRO A 136 56.44 -30.97 15.62
N VAL A 137 56.70 -29.92 16.41
CA VAL A 137 57.84 -29.91 17.36
C VAL A 137 57.41 -29.40 18.74
N LYS A 138 57.74 -30.17 19.79
CA LYS A 138 57.40 -29.93 21.20
C LYS A 138 58.50 -29.21 21.98
N GLY A 139 58.09 -28.21 22.77
CA GLY A 139 58.61 -27.84 24.11
C GLY A 139 59.76 -26.81 24.21
N PRO A 140 59.97 -26.14 25.36
CA PRO A 140 59.33 -26.33 26.68
C PRO A 140 58.70 -25.08 27.36
N VAL A 141 58.00 -25.41 28.45
CA VAL A 141 57.36 -24.67 29.56
C VAL A 141 57.91 -23.29 29.96
N TYR A 142 57.01 -22.32 30.15
CA TYR A 142 57.13 -21.23 31.13
C TYR A 142 55.74 -20.92 31.73
N ALA A 143 55.68 -20.71 33.05
CA ALA A 143 54.51 -20.26 33.81
C ALA A 143 54.76 -18.80 34.31
N PRO A 144 53.76 -18.08 34.84
CA PRO A 144 53.00 -17.06 34.12
C PRO A 144 53.28 -15.62 34.63
N PRO A 145 52.92 -14.57 33.88
CA PRO A 145 52.47 -13.31 34.47
C PRO A 145 50.99 -13.05 34.17
N GLU A 146 50.41 -12.22 35.03
CA GLU A 146 48.98 -12.00 35.25
C GLU A 146 48.17 -11.67 33.99
N ILE A 147 46.96 -12.22 33.97
CA ILE A 147 45.90 -11.96 32.99
C ILE A 147 45.46 -10.50 33.15
N PRO A 148 45.65 -9.59 32.18
CA PRO A 148 44.73 -8.47 32.05
C PRO A 148 43.39 -9.06 31.58
N GLU A 149 42.32 -8.72 32.28
CA GLU A 149 40.96 -9.12 31.92
C GLU A 149 40.74 -9.01 30.41
N PRO A 150 40.11 -10.00 29.76
CA PRO A 150 39.81 -9.88 28.34
C PRO A 150 38.91 -8.66 28.17
N VAL A 151 39.48 -7.61 27.59
CA VAL A 151 38.70 -6.57 26.92
C VAL A 151 37.85 -7.36 25.94
N GLN A 152 36.54 -7.43 26.21
CA GLN A 152 35.59 -8.01 25.28
C GLN A 152 35.93 -7.43 23.90
N PRO A 153 36.02 -8.23 22.83
CA PRO A 153 36.03 -7.65 21.50
C PRO A 153 34.75 -6.84 21.44
N GLU A 154 34.89 -5.52 21.53
CA GLU A 154 33.86 -4.56 21.21
C GLU A 154 33.43 -5.00 19.83
N ALA A 155 32.26 -5.66 19.80
CA ALA A 155 31.70 -6.19 18.58
C ALA A 155 31.86 -5.07 17.58
N ALA A 156 32.63 -5.32 16.52
CA ALA A 156 32.83 -4.37 15.45
C ALA A 156 31.41 -4.00 15.00
N GLN A 157 30.91 -2.88 15.55
CA GLN A 157 29.68 -2.33 15.07
C GLN A 157 30.02 -2.01 13.62
N PRO A 158 29.20 -2.47 12.66
CA PRO A 158 29.41 -2.04 11.29
C PRO A 158 29.56 -0.52 11.35
N ILE A 159 30.70 -0.02 10.89
CA ILE A 159 30.96 1.41 10.79
C ILE A 159 29.82 1.92 9.90
N TYR A 160 28.77 2.43 10.52
CA TYR A 160 27.65 3.01 9.84
C TYR A 160 28.14 4.40 9.46
N GLU A 161 28.81 4.51 8.32
CA GLU A 161 28.91 5.79 7.65
C GLU A 161 27.46 6.29 7.53
N PRO A 162 27.11 7.44 8.13
CA PRO A 162 25.77 7.98 7.94
C PRO A 162 25.57 8.07 6.43
N PRO A 163 24.52 7.49 5.84
CA PRO A 163 24.33 7.52 4.40
C PRO A 163 24.34 8.98 4.01
N GLY A 164 25.43 9.40 3.34
CA GLY A 164 25.64 10.80 3.00
C GLY A 164 24.40 11.36 2.33
N GLU A 165 24.02 12.58 2.69
CA GLU A 165 22.82 13.25 2.20
C GLU A 165 22.72 13.07 0.68
N VAL A 166 21.66 12.39 0.24
CA VAL A 166 21.44 12.08 -1.16
C VAL A 166 20.89 13.34 -1.83
N SER A 167 21.58 13.81 -2.87
CA SER A 167 21.16 14.99 -3.60
C SER A 167 19.77 14.78 -4.21
N VAL A 168 18.86 15.72 -3.97
CA VAL A 168 17.55 15.75 -4.61
C VAL A 168 17.74 16.18 -6.06
N GLN A 169 17.33 15.33 -7.00
CA GLN A 169 17.39 15.61 -8.44
C GLN A 169 16.00 15.49 -9.05
N LYS A 170 15.77 16.26 -10.13
CA LYS A 170 14.54 16.13 -10.89
C LYS A 170 14.60 14.87 -11.75
N VAL A 171 13.69 13.93 -11.52
CA VAL A 171 13.65 12.63 -12.21
C VAL A 171 12.23 12.30 -12.64
N SER A 172 12.09 11.52 -13.72
CA SER A 172 10.80 10.98 -14.11
C SER A 172 10.58 9.65 -13.39
N ALA A 173 9.74 9.67 -12.37
CA ALA A 173 9.33 8.52 -11.59
C ALA A 173 7.89 8.73 -11.10
N PRO A 174 7.05 7.68 -11.09
CA PRO A 174 5.65 7.81 -10.70
C PRO A 174 5.53 8.02 -9.19
N LEU A 175 4.68 8.95 -8.76
CA LEU A 175 4.28 9.05 -7.36
C LEU A 175 2.76 9.22 -7.28
N ILE A 176 2.10 8.41 -6.46
CA ILE A 176 0.67 8.46 -6.21
C ILE A 176 0.46 8.63 -4.73
N ILE A 177 -0.28 9.66 -4.34
CA ILE A 177 -0.58 9.96 -2.94
C ILE A 177 -2.09 9.98 -2.78
N GLN A 178 -2.59 9.16 -1.85
CA GLN A 178 -3.98 9.17 -1.41
C GLN A 178 -4.07 9.74 0.02
N TYR A 179 -4.86 10.80 0.19
CA TYR A 179 -5.20 11.42 1.48
C TYR A 179 -6.70 11.72 1.51
N GLY A 180 -7.43 11.06 2.42
CA GLY A 180 -8.89 11.06 2.48
C GLY A 180 -9.51 10.71 1.11
N PRO A 181 -10.41 11.55 0.57
CA PRO A 181 -11.02 11.34 -0.75
C PRO A 181 -10.10 11.76 -1.91
N THR A 182 -8.96 12.39 -1.63
CA THR A 182 -8.09 12.98 -2.64
C THR A 182 -7.03 11.98 -3.05
N LEU A 183 -6.96 11.69 -4.35
CA LEU A 183 -5.89 10.92 -4.97
C LEU A 183 -5.20 11.80 -6.00
N ARG A 184 -3.87 11.91 -5.91
CA ARG A 184 -3.07 12.70 -6.85
C ARG A 184 -1.90 11.89 -7.38
N SER A 185 -1.69 11.97 -8.69
CA SER A 185 -0.62 11.29 -9.40
C SER A 185 0.38 12.31 -9.95
N TYR A 186 1.66 11.98 -9.85
CA TYR A 186 2.80 12.75 -10.36
C TYR A 186 3.66 11.84 -11.21
N ARG A 187 4.26 12.40 -12.26
CA ARG A 187 5.18 11.70 -13.17
C ARG A 187 6.63 12.17 -13.02
N GLU A 188 6.82 13.20 -12.22
CA GLU A 188 8.10 13.83 -11.96
C GLU A 188 8.24 14.00 -10.45
N LEU A 189 9.45 13.75 -9.97
CA LEU A 189 9.88 14.00 -8.61
C LEU A 189 10.99 15.07 -8.64
N PRO A 190 11.19 15.83 -7.56
CA PRO A 190 10.55 15.69 -6.25
C PRO A 190 9.11 16.23 -6.17
N VAL A 191 8.38 15.81 -5.15
CA VAL A 191 7.05 16.34 -4.78
C VAL A 191 7.11 16.85 -3.35
N ILE A 192 6.75 18.12 -3.16
CA ILE A 192 6.69 18.78 -1.85
C ILE A 192 5.28 18.64 -1.26
N MET A 193 5.21 18.24 0.00
CA MET A 193 3.98 18.10 0.77
C MET A 193 3.96 19.08 1.94
N GLY A 194 2.79 19.65 2.20
CA GLY A 194 2.59 20.60 3.31
C GLY A 194 1.25 21.30 3.19
N LYS A 195 0.96 22.24 4.09
CA LYS A 195 -0.29 23.03 4.04
C LYS A 195 -0.18 24.28 3.17
N GLY A 196 1.05 24.65 2.79
CA GLY A 196 1.30 25.92 2.12
C GLY A 196 1.00 25.91 0.62
N PRO A 197 0.79 27.09 0.02
CA PRO A 197 0.48 27.23 -1.41
C PRO A 197 1.66 26.87 -2.33
N LYS A 198 2.87 26.70 -1.78
CA LYS A 198 4.07 26.28 -2.51
C LYS A 198 4.25 24.75 -2.56
N CYS A 199 3.31 23.98 -2.01
CA CYS A 199 3.36 22.52 -2.02
C CYS A 199 2.69 21.94 -3.26
N ASP A 200 3.29 20.90 -3.82
CA ASP A 200 2.73 20.14 -4.93
C ASP A 200 1.53 19.30 -4.47
N PHE A 201 1.60 18.77 -3.24
CA PHE A 201 0.53 18.07 -2.54
C PHE A 201 0.11 18.84 -1.29
N VAL A 202 -1.09 19.42 -1.30
CA VAL A 202 -1.59 20.19 -0.16
C VAL A 202 -2.24 19.24 0.85
N LEU A 203 -1.73 19.26 2.08
CA LEU A 203 -2.26 18.55 3.23
C LEU A 203 -2.97 19.54 4.16
N GLU A 204 -4.30 19.60 4.04
CA GLU A 204 -5.13 20.39 4.96
C GLU A 204 -5.21 19.69 6.32
N HIS A 205 -4.25 19.98 7.19
CA HIS A 205 -4.23 19.45 8.55
C HIS A 205 -3.48 20.39 9.51
N PRO A 206 -4.01 20.66 10.72
CA PRO A 206 -3.42 21.63 11.65
C PRO A 206 -2.00 21.26 12.12
N ALA A 207 -1.71 19.97 12.24
CA ALA A 207 -0.40 19.45 12.65
C ALA A 207 0.64 19.40 11.51
N ILE A 208 0.36 20.00 10.35
CA ILE A 208 1.25 20.05 9.18
C ILE A 208 1.80 21.48 9.00
N TYR A 209 3.05 21.56 8.54
CA TYR A 209 3.78 22.81 8.30
C TYR A 209 3.61 23.28 6.86
N GLU A 210 3.95 24.55 6.59
CA GLU A 210 3.84 25.16 5.25
C GLU A 210 4.52 24.32 4.17
N GLN A 211 5.76 23.93 4.40
CA GLN A 211 6.48 22.88 3.67
C GLN A 211 6.91 21.86 4.71
N HIS A 212 6.43 20.64 4.58
CA HIS A 212 6.53 19.65 5.64
C HIS A 212 7.50 18.53 5.29
N ALA A 213 7.28 17.90 4.14
CA ALA A 213 8.15 16.85 3.64
C ALA A 213 8.33 16.98 2.14
N GLN A 214 9.42 16.43 1.64
CA GLN A 214 9.66 16.28 0.22
C GLN A 214 9.92 14.81 -0.09
N ILE A 215 9.15 14.25 -1.01
CA ILE A 215 9.45 12.92 -1.56
C ILE A 215 10.27 13.10 -2.83
N PHE A 216 11.31 12.30 -2.96
CA PHE A 216 12.19 12.28 -4.12
C PHE A 216 12.65 10.86 -4.41
N PHE A 217 13.19 10.64 -5.61
CA PHE A 217 13.70 9.34 -6.01
C PHE A 217 15.18 9.46 -6.33
N ALA A 218 15.98 8.61 -5.71
CA ALA A 218 17.42 8.60 -5.87
C ALA A 218 17.98 7.24 -5.46
N ARG A 219 19.07 6.81 -6.12
CA ARG A 219 19.67 5.48 -5.90
C ARG A 219 18.63 4.35 -6.04
N ASP A 220 17.81 4.44 -7.11
CA ASP A 220 16.76 3.49 -7.46
C ASP A 220 15.71 3.20 -6.37
N GLN A 221 15.51 4.13 -5.44
CA GLN A 221 14.51 4.02 -4.37
C GLN A 221 13.87 5.37 -4.05
N TYR A 222 12.69 5.33 -3.42
CA TYR A 222 12.00 6.51 -2.92
C TYR A 222 12.59 6.92 -1.58
N TRP A 223 12.74 8.22 -1.39
CA TRP A 223 13.20 8.84 -0.15
C TRP A 223 12.20 9.91 0.27
N ILE A 224 12.16 10.15 1.57
CA ILE A 224 11.45 11.29 2.15
C ILE A 224 12.45 12.15 2.92
N LYS A 225 12.35 13.47 2.73
CA LYS A 225 13.14 14.50 3.38
C LYS A 225 12.26 15.36 4.26
N ASP A 226 12.71 15.63 5.48
CA ASP A 226 12.07 16.60 6.37
C ASP A 226 12.41 18.02 5.92
N LEU A 227 11.39 18.86 5.73
CA LEU A 227 11.57 20.28 5.38
C LEU A 227 11.24 21.24 6.52
N THR A 228 10.84 20.72 7.68
CA THR A 228 10.37 21.55 8.80
C THR A 228 11.51 22.11 9.66
N GLY A 229 12.66 21.42 9.67
CA GLY A 229 13.77 21.70 10.57
C GLY A 229 13.50 21.32 12.04
N GLN A 230 12.32 20.78 12.35
CA GLN A 230 11.91 20.34 13.69
C GLN A 230 11.83 18.80 13.81
N GLN A 231 12.07 18.09 12.70
CA GLN A 231 12.04 16.63 12.63
C GLN A 231 10.76 15.96 13.18
N PRO A 232 9.54 16.45 12.85
CA PRO A 232 8.29 15.78 13.23
C PRO A 232 8.07 14.48 12.46
N LEU A 233 8.74 14.28 11.31
CA LEU A 233 8.56 13.13 10.44
C LEU A 233 9.11 11.85 11.09
N ARG A 234 8.30 10.78 11.06
CA ARG A 234 8.71 9.45 11.55
C ARG A 234 8.42 8.36 10.54
N ILE A 235 9.31 7.37 10.46
CA ILE A 235 9.09 6.12 9.71
C ILE A 235 9.11 4.97 10.70
N ASN A 236 8.03 4.19 10.76
CA ASN A 236 7.85 3.07 11.70
C ASN A 236 8.15 3.49 13.15
N GLY A 237 7.71 4.69 13.52
CA GLY A 237 7.93 5.30 14.84
C GLY A 237 9.32 5.92 15.07
N ARG A 238 10.27 5.77 14.14
CA ARG A 238 11.62 6.34 14.23
C ARG A 238 11.70 7.70 13.54
N THR A 239 12.25 8.70 14.21
CA THR A 239 12.39 10.06 13.64
C THR A 239 13.32 10.07 12.43
N VAL A 240 12.91 10.79 11.39
CA VAL A 240 13.76 11.11 10.23
C VAL A 240 14.56 12.36 10.54
N SER A 241 15.89 12.22 10.59
CA SER A 241 16.78 13.33 10.96
C SER A 241 16.91 14.38 9.86
N VAL A 242 17.19 13.95 8.63
CA VAL A 242 17.26 14.81 7.45
C VAL A 242 16.45 14.18 6.33
N GLN A 243 16.79 12.94 5.99
CA GLN A 243 16.11 12.16 4.97
C GLN A 243 16.25 10.67 5.26
N SER A 244 15.31 9.88 4.75
CA SER A 244 15.30 8.43 4.92
C SER A 244 14.77 7.75 3.67
N PRO A 245 15.31 6.58 3.29
CA PRO A 245 14.68 5.76 2.27
C PRO A 245 13.33 5.26 2.77
N MET A 246 12.44 4.96 1.82
CA MET A 246 11.10 4.43 2.07
C MET A 246 11.02 3.00 1.53
N ASN A 247 10.72 2.06 2.42
CA ASN A 247 10.55 0.65 2.11
C ASN A 247 9.07 0.28 2.05
N VAL A 248 8.75 -0.75 1.27
CA VAL A 248 7.39 -1.27 1.17
C VAL A 248 6.87 -1.60 2.57
N ASN A 249 5.64 -1.15 2.85
CA ASN A 249 4.92 -1.20 4.12
C ASN A 249 5.38 -0.22 5.20
N ASP A 250 6.32 0.68 4.93
CA ASP A 250 6.70 1.72 5.89
C ASP A 250 5.51 2.61 6.25
N GLU A 251 5.32 2.81 7.55
CA GLU A 251 4.36 3.78 8.08
C GLU A 251 5.06 5.11 8.37
N ILE A 252 4.68 6.12 7.61
CA ILE A 252 5.25 7.46 7.60
C ILE A 252 4.29 8.37 8.34
N SER A 253 4.61 8.69 9.59
CA SER A 253 3.88 9.71 10.35
C SER A 253 4.43 11.08 9.99
N MET A 254 3.57 11.96 9.48
CA MET A 254 3.98 13.33 9.16
C MET A 254 4.31 14.10 10.45
N SER A 255 3.48 13.97 11.47
CA SER A 255 3.75 14.51 12.80
C SER A 255 3.08 13.66 13.88
N ALA A 256 3.36 13.94 15.15
CA ALA A 256 2.82 13.16 16.28
C ALA A 256 1.28 13.13 16.35
N GLN A 257 0.61 14.15 15.81
CA GLN A 257 -0.85 14.25 15.73
C GLN A 257 -1.32 14.40 14.27
N GLY A 258 -0.42 14.18 13.31
CA GLY A 258 -0.69 14.37 11.89
C GLY A 258 -1.14 13.09 11.19
N PRO A 259 -1.45 13.20 9.89
CA PRO A 259 -1.73 12.04 9.06
C PRO A 259 -0.56 11.07 9.03
N VAL A 260 -0.90 9.79 8.91
CA VAL A 260 0.05 8.69 8.71
C VAL A 260 -0.20 8.10 7.34
N PHE A 261 0.87 7.85 6.60
CA PHE A 261 0.82 7.23 5.28
C PHE A 261 1.52 5.88 5.32
N ARG A 262 0.98 4.88 4.65
CA ARG A 262 1.69 3.66 4.34
C ARG A 262 2.28 3.76 2.95
N PHE A 263 3.58 3.49 2.83
CA PHE A 263 4.21 3.31 1.54
C PHE A 263 3.95 1.90 1.01
N LEU A 264 3.28 1.77 -0.12
CA LEU A 264 2.93 0.48 -0.72
C LEU A 264 3.96 0.00 -1.75
N GLY A 265 5.07 0.74 -1.90
CA GLY A 265 6.07 0.48 -2.94
C GLY A 265 5.78 1.22 -4.25
N GLU A 266 6.78 1.27 -5.13
CA GLU A 266 6.68 1.83 -6.48
C GLU A 266 6.06 3.24 -6.54
N GLY A 267 6.34 4.07 -5.54
CA GLY A 267 5.84 5.45 -5.50
C GLY A 267 4.41 5.60 -4.98
N ARG A 268 3.83 4.60 -4.31
CA ARG A 268 2.44 4.67 -3.82
C ARG A 268 2.40 4.96 -2.33
N LEU A 269 1.77 6.06 -1.92
CA LEU A 269 1.47 6.38 -0.53
C LEU A 269 -0.04 6.43 -0.32
N ALA A 270 -0.53 5.74 0.69
CA ALA A 270 -1.94 5.76 1.08
C ALA A 270 -2.08 6.12 2.55
N GLU A 271 -3.01 7.01 2.87
CA GLU A 271 -3.34 7.32 4.27
C GLU A 271 -3.77 6.07 5.03
N VAL A 272 -3.23 5.92 6.23
CA VAL A 272 -3.67 4.96 7.23
C VAL A 272 -4.64 5.69 8.15
N GLU A 273 -5.90 5.32 8.08
CA GLU A 273 -6.93 5.82 8.99
C GLU A 273 -6.58 5.33 10.41
N GLN A 274 -6.06 6.21 11.26
CA GLN A 274 -5.83 5.89 12.67
C GLN A 274 -7.20 5.69 13.31
N GLN A 275 -7.54 4.43 13.60
CA GLN A 275 -8.68 4.13 14.47
C GLN A 275 -8.45 4.89 15.78
N PRO A 276 -9.34 5.79 16.21
CA PRO A 276 -9.16 6.47 17.48
C PRO A 276 -9.02 5.39 18.54
N ALA A 277 -7.93 5.46 19.32
CA ALA A 277 -7.70 4.58 20.44
C ALA A 277 -9.01 4.53 21.24
N ALA A 278 -9.57 3.33 21.43
CA ALA A 278 -10.77 3.13 22.20
C ALA A 278 -10.57 3.90 23.52
N GLY A 279 -11.34 4.97 23.71
CA GLY A 279 -11.37 5.68 24.99
C GLY A 279 -11.68 4.67 26.09
N PRO A 280 -11.29 4.95 27.35
CA PRO A 280 -11.53 4.04 28.45
C PRO A 280 -13.00 3.60 28.43
N LEU A 281 -13.23 2.29 28.33
CA LEU A 281 -14.56 1.73 28.44
C LEU A 281 -15.19 2.27 29.73
N PRO A 282 -16.42 2.80 29.71
CA PRO A 282 -17.10 3.14 30.95
C PRO A 282 -17.15 1.88 31.85
N PRO A 283 -17.02 2.02 33.18
CA PRO A 283 -17.07 0.87 34.08
C PRO A 283 -18.31 0.05 33.79
N ARG A 284 -18.15 -1.26 33.58
CA ARG A 284 -19.29 -2.17 33.47
C ARG A 284 -20.01 -2.17 34.80
N ASP A 285 -21.24 -1.68 34.82
CA ASP A 285 -22.16 -1.93 35.93
C ASP A 285 -22.36 -3.43 36.07
N GLU A 286 -21.84 -4.00 37.15
CA GLU A 286 -22.10 -5.37 37.58
C GLU A 286 -23.57 -5.52 37.97
N LYS A 287 -24.44 -5.76 37.00
CA LYS A 287 -25.77 -6.31 37.30
C LYS A 287 -25.66 -7.80 37.52
N LYS A 288 -25.70 -8.16 38.81
CA LYS A 288 -26.10 -9.44 39.41
C LYS A 288 -26.67 -10.45 38.41
N THR A 289 -25.92 -11.54 38.26
CA THR A 289 -26.43 -12.84 37.81
C THR A 289 -27.51 -13.34 38.78
N GLU A 290 -28.72 -13.55 38.29
CA GLU A 290 -29.67 -14.47 38.93
C GLU A 290 -29.83 -15.74 38.08
N PRO A 291 -29.84 -16.93 38.70
CA PRO A 291 -29.76 -18.19 37.98
C PRO A 291 -31.11 -18.68 37.44
N TYR A 292 -30.99 -19.43 36.36
CA TYR A 292 -32.03 -20.11 35.59
C TYR A 292 -32.92 -21.02 36.45
N GLY A 293 -34.25 -20.83 36.39
CA GLY A 293 -35.26 -21.71 36.98
C GLY A 293 -36.43 -21.92 36.01
N MET A 294 -36.78 -23.18 35.76
CA MET A 294 -37.70 -23.65 34.71
C MET A 294 -39.21 -23.37 34.94
N ARG A 295 -39.96 -23.54 33.81
CA ARG A 295 -41.41 -23.80 33.60
C ARG A 295 -42.28 -22.56 33.35
N GLU A 296 -43.23 -22.51 32.40
CA GLU A 296 -43.99 -23.52 31.65
C GLU A 296 -44.56 -22.89 30.35
N GLU A 297 -44.89 -23.73 29.35
CA GLU A 297 -45.42 -23.35 28.03
C GLU A 297 -46.88 -22.83 28.04
N LYS A 298 -47.23 -21.85 27.18
CA LYS A 298 -48.21 -21.95 26.04
C LYS A 298 -48.64 -20.59 25.44
N PRO A 299 -49.23 -20.55 24.22
CA PRO A 299 -48.86 -19.63 23.13
C PRO A 299 -49.89 -18.53 22.82
N SER A 300 -49.50 -17.51 22.03
CA SER A 300 -50.34 -16.90 20.97
C SER A 300 -49.71 -15.65 20.31
N GLY A 301 -49.77 -15.61 18.97
CA GLY A 301 -50.25 -14.41 18.24
C GLY A 301 -49.26 -13.41 17.65
N SER A 302 -49.09 -13.49 16.31
CA SER A 302 -49.03 -12.36 15.33
C SER A 302 -47.87 -11.36 15.43
N PHE A 303 -46.81 -11.41 14.61
CA PHE A 303 -46.71 -11.04 13.18
C PHE A 303 -47.61 -9.86 12.71
N PHE A 304 -46.94 -8.87 12.09
CA PHE A 304 -47.41 -7.69 11.35
C PHE A 304 -47.90 -6.43 12.13
N SER A 305 -47.09 -5.38 12.04
CA SER A 305 -47.43 -4.03 11.53
C SER A 305 -46.79 -2.90 12.37
N LYS A 306 -45.96 -2.07 11.72
CA LYS A 306 -45.79 -0.64 12.02
C LYS A 306 -44.90 0.02 10.95
N PHE A 307 -45.48 0.17 9.76
CA PHE A 307 -45.09 1.18 8.77
C PHE A 307 -46.25 2.17 8.67
N LYS A 308 -45.94 3.47 8.61
CA LYS A 308 -46.84 4.60 8.25
C LYS A 308 -47.71 5.21 9.35
N LYS A 309 -47.21 6.29 9.97
CA LYS A 309 -48.01 7.47 10.40
C LYS A 309 -47.09 8.63 10.82
N TYR A 310 -46.75 9.53 9.89
CA TYR A 310 -46.44 10.93 10.20
C TYR A 310 -46.45 11.80 8.92
N ILE A 311 -47.63 12.03 8.36
CA ILE A 311 -47.93 13.17 7.49
C ILE A 311 -49.27 13.72 7.96
N ASP A 312 -49.35 15.04 8.04
CA ASP A 312 -50.50 15.90 8.36
C ASP A 312 -51.01 15.95 9.81
N ARG A 313 -50.46 16.91 10.56
CA ARG A 313 -51.28 17.75 11.45
C ARG A 313 -50.56 19.07 11.76
N LYS A 314 -50.96 20.15 11.08
CA LYS A 314 -51.28 21.50 11.61
C LYS A 314 -51.28 22.55 10.50
N MET A 315 -52.43 22.65 9.81
CA MET A 315 -53.05 23.93 9.51
C MET A 315 -54.34 23.95 10.33
N ASP A 316 -54.30 24.69 11.42
CA ASP A 316 -55.39 25.42 12.09
C ASP A 316 -54.73 26.34 13.11
#